data_AF-A0AA43FQU9-F1
#
_entry.id   AF-A0AA43FQU9-F1
#
_cell.length_a   1.000
_cell.length_b   1.000
_cell.length_c   1.000
_cell.angle_alpha   90.00
_cell.angle_beta   90.00
_cell.angle_gamma   90.00
#
_symmetry.space_group_name_H-M   'P 1'
#
loop_
_entity.id
_entity.type
_entity.pdbx_description
1 polymer ?
#
loop_
_entity_poly.entity_id
_entity_poly.type
_entity_poly.pdbx_seq_one_letter_code
_entity_poly.pdbx_strand_id
1 'polypeptide(L)'
;MHDIRYGLRMMLKTPVVSAVAILSLSLGIAANASMFSLLNAFLLEPFPYADQDGLVILREGRQGEGIESASGVSIPNFRAYEAAGRSIESLMAYTLEAANLTGLDVPEQITVVEGTPNLFDVLGVQPSLGRNFDPEEGSEGMGNVLVLEHDFWKSRFMSDPNVLGRTMTVDGTIYTIIGVMPATFDMLPANVDVFRPTDFMDQMDRHDS
;
A
#
# COMPACT_ATOMS: atom_id res chain seq x y z
N MET A 1 -15.96 -36.39 -37.78
CA MET A 1 -17.28 -35.92 -37.28
C MET A 1 -18.14 -37.04 -36.68
N HIS A 2 -18.11 -38.27 -37.22
CA HIS A 2 -18.88 -39.38 -36.65
C HIS A 2 -18.48 -39.75 -35.21
N ASP A 3 -17.19 -39.65 -34.88
CA ASP A 3 -16.67 -40.03 -33.55
C ASP A 3 -17.16 -39.12 -32.42
N ILE A 4 -17.27 -37.81 -32.69
CA ILE A 4 -17.76 -36.82 -31.71
C ILE A 4 -19.25 -37.08 -31.39
N ARG A 5 -20.07 -37.34 -32.41
CA ARG A 5 -21.49 -37.69 -32.24
C ARG A 5 -21.66 -39.01 -31.48
N TYR A 6 -20.80 -39.99 -31.75
CA TYR A 6 -20.84 -41.28 -31.08
C TYR A 6 -20.45 -41.15 -29.60
N GLY A 7 -19.39 -40.39 -29.29
CA GLY A 7 -18.98 -40.08 -27.92
C GLY A 7 -20.07 -39.37 -27.11
N LEU A 8 -20.73 -38.36 -27.68
CA LEU A 8 -21.83 -37.66 -27.00
C LEU A 8 -23.01 -38.60 -26.68
N ARG A 9 -23.35 -39.47 -27.62
CA ARG A 9 -24.44 -40.45 -27.46
C ARG A 9 -24.10 -41.51 -26.42
N MET A 10 -22.82 -41.82 -26.24
CA MET A 10 -22.35 -42.73 -25.20
C MET A 10 -22.41 -42.09 -23.82
N MET A 11 -22.02 -40.82 -23.68
CA MET A 11 -22.15 -40.07 -22.42
C MET A 11 -23.61 -39.93 -21.96
N LEU A 12 -24.54 -39.72 -22.89
CA LEU A 12 -25.98 -39.67 -22.60
C LEU A 12 -26.56 -41.03 -22.18
N LYS A 13 -25.90 -42.16 -22.51
CA LYS A 13 -26.32 -43.51 -22.09
C LYS A 13 -25.84 -43.87 -20.68
N THR A 14 -24.78 -43.24 -20.17
CA THR A 14 -24.24 -43.49 -18.82
C THR A 14 -24.12 -42.19 -18.02
N PRO A 15 -25.24 -41.50 -17.72
CA PRO A 15 -25.24 -40.14 -17.21
C PRO A 15 -24.54 -39.98 -15.86
N VAL A 16 -24.64 -40.96 -14.96
CA VAL A 16 -24.00 -40.90 -13.63
C VAL A 16 -22.48 -40.93 -13.74
N VAL A 17 -21.93 -41.87 -14.51
CA VAL A 17 -20.47 -42.02 -14.69
C VAL A 17 -19.91 -40.80 -15.40
N SER A 18 -20.59 -40.32 -16.45
CA SER A 18 -20.19 -39.11 -17.16
C SER A 18 -20.27 -37.86 -16.28
N ALA A 19 -21.28 -37.73 -15.43
CA ALA A 19 -21.39 -36.61 -14.50
C ALA A 19 -20.25 -36.59 -13.48
N VAL A 20 -19.92 -37.73 -12.86
CA VAL A 20 -18.79 -37.84 -11.92
C VAL A 20 -17.46 -37.50 -12.61
N ALA A 21 -17.24 -38.02 -13.81
CA ALA A 21 -16.02 -37.73 -14.58
C ALA A 21 -15.90 -36.24 -14.94
N ILE A 22 -17.00 -35.62 -15.42
CA ILE A 22 -17.04 -34.19 -15.74
C ILE A 22 -16.76 -33.36 -14.49
N LEU A 23 -17.45 -33.63 -13.37
CA LEU A 23 -17.27 -32.90 -12.12
C LEU A 23 -15.84 -33.00 -11.59
N SER A 24 -15.26 -34.20 -11.61
CA SER A 24 -13.86 -34.40 -11.19
C SER A 24 -12.88 -33.62 -12.07
N LEU A 25 -13.10 -33.62 -13.39
CA LEU A 25 -12.25 -32.90 -14.33
C LEU A 25 -12.41 -31.38 -14.15
N SER A 26 -13.65 -30.89 -14.05
CA SER A 26 -13.97 -29.49 -13.81
C SER A 26 -13.36 -28.98 -12.52
N LEU A 27 -13.42 -29.76 -11.43
CA LEU A 27 -12.84 -29.36 -10.14
C LEU A 27 -11.31 -29.24 -10.22
N GLY A 28 -10.64 -30.18 -10.88
CA GLY A 28 -9.18 -30.11 -11.09
C GLY A 28 -8.76 -28.93 -11.96
N ILE A 29 -9.52 -28.63 -13.02
CA ILE A 29 -9.26 -27.47 -13.90
C ILE A 29 -9.50 -26.16 -13.13
N ALA A 30 -10.60 -26.07 -12.38
CA ALA A 30 -10.95 -24.88 -11.60
C ALA A 30 -9.90 -24.59 -10.52
N ALA A 31 -9.44 -25.62 -9.79
CA ALA A 31 -8.41 -25.45 -8.77
C ALA A 31 -7.11 -24.87 -9.35
N ASN A 32 -6.64 -25.41 -10.47
CA ASN A 32 -5.44 -24.92 -11.14
C ASN A 32 -5.62 -23.51 -11.70
N ALA A 33 -6.76 -23.20 -12.30
CA ALA A 33 -7.07 -21.88 -12.82
C ALA A 33 -7.15 -20.82 -11.69
N SER A 34 -7.80 -21.14 -10.57
CA SER A 34 -7.89 -20.25 -9.40
C SER A 34 -6.51 -19.93 -8.81
N MET A 35 -5.62 -20.92 -8.73
CA MET A 35 -4.25 -20.69 -8.26
C MET A 35 -3.49 -19.74 -9.20
N PHE A 36 -3.65 -19.91 -10.51
CA PHE A 36 -3.02 -19.03 -11.49
C PHE A 36 -3.62 -17.61 -11.46
N SER A 37 -4.92 -17.47 -11.24
CA SER A 37 -5.57 -16.17 -11.05
C SER A 37 -5.07 -15.43 -9.82
N LEU A 38 -4.90 -16.13 -8.69
CA LEU A 38 -4.31 -15.55 -7.47
C LEU A 38 -2.87 -15.10 -7.74
N LEU A 39 -2.04 -15.97 -8.33
CA LEU A 39 -0.66 -15.61 -8.67
C LEU A 39 -0.61 -14.42 -9.63
N ASN A 40 -1.50 -14.36 -10.63
CA ASN A 40 -1.54 -13.23 -11.54
C ASN A 40 -1.97 -11.93 -10.86
N ALA A 41 -2.95 -11.97 -9.95
CA ALA A 41 -3.37 -10.81 -9.17
C ALA A 41 -2.26 -10.31 -8.21
N PHE A 42 -1.47 -11.22 -7.63
CA PHE A 42 -0.43 -10.85 -6.67
C PHE A 42 0.96 -10.58 -7.27
N LEU A 43 1.32 -11.20 -8.41
CA LEU A 43 2.66 -11.10 -9.01
C LEU A 43 2.70 -10.29 -10.30
N LEU A 44 1.57 -10.13 -11.00
CA LEU A 44 1.53 -9.59 -12.37
C LEU A 44 0.56 -8.43 -12.55
N GLU A 45 -0.25 -8.10 -11.54
CA GLU A 45 -1.07 -6.89 -11.57
C GLU A 45 -0.14 -5.70 -11.27
N PRO A 46 0.02 -4.76 -12.23
CA PRO A 46 0.94 -3.65 -12.09
C PRO A 46 0.61 -2.86 -10.82
N PHE A 47 1.61 -2.62 -9.96
CA PHE A 47 1.44 -1.77 -8.79
C PHE A 47 0.81 -0.43 -9.21
N PRO A 48 -0.17 0.13 -8.49
CA PRO A 48 -0.91 1.32 -8.95
C PRO A 48 -0.10 2.64 -8.83
N TYR A 49 1.19 2.62 -9.17
CA TYR A 49 2.07 3.77 -9.20
C TYR A 49 2.28 4.25 -10.64
N ALA A 50 2.32 5.57 -10.84
CA ALA A 50 2.33 6.18 -12.17
C ALA A 50 3.60 5.85 -12.98
N ASP A 51 4.72 5.56 -12.31
CA ASP A 51 6.00 5.18 -12.92
C ASP A 51 6.65 3.98 -12.19
N GLN A 52 6.10 2.78 -12.41
CA GLN A 52 6.61 1.54 -11.79
C GLN A 52 8.04 1.20 -12.18
N ASP A 53 8.45 1.49 -13.42
CA ASP A 53 9.79 1.16 -13.92
C ASP A 53 10.85 2.11 -13.34
N GLY A 54 10.46 3.32 -12.93
CA GLY A 54 11.32 4.31 -12.28
C GLY A 54 11.41 4.19 -10.74
N LEU A 55 10.46 3.50 -10.10
CA LEU A 55 10.43 3.34 -8.64
C LEU A 55 11.33 2.21 -8.16
N VAL A 56 12.33 2.56 -7.35
CA VAL A 56 13.26 1.60 -6.75
C VAL A 56 13.25 1.75 -5.23
N ILE A 57 13.08 0.63 -4.52
CA ILE A 57 13.25 0.59 -3.07
C ILE A 57 14.74 0.42 -2.76
N LEU A 58 15.31 1.41 -2.10
CA LEU A 58 16.66 1.32 -1.57
C LEU A 58 16.64 0.59 -0.22
N ARG A 59 17.51 -0.42 -0.08
CA ARG A 59 17.76 -1.13 1.18
C ARG A 59 19.26 -1.29 1.39
N GLU A 60 19.70 -1.24 2.63
CA GLU A 60 21.09 -1.45 3.02
C GLU A 60 21.29 -2.91 3.46
N GLY A 61 22.22 -3.63 2.82
CA GLY A 61 22.60 -4.98 3.19
C GLY A 61 24.11 -5.10 3.32
N ARG A 62 24.59 -6.11 4.06
CA ARG A 62 26.02 -6.42 4.08
C ARG A 62 26.39 -7.20 2.82
N GLN A 63 27.59 -6.94 2.31
CA GLN A 63 28.11 -7.66 1.15
C GLN A 63 28.18 -9.17 1.46
N GLY A 64 27.48 -9.97 0.65
CA GLY A 64 27.40 -11.44 0.82
C GLY A 64 26.14 -11.94 1.53
N GLU A 65 25.28 -11.06 2.04
CA GLU A 65 23.96 -11.42 2.56
C GLU A 65 22.86 -11.27 1.49
N GLY A 66 21.80 -12.08 1.59
CA GLY A 66 20.65 -11.99 0.69
C GLY A 66 19.80 -10.74 0.95
N ILE A 67 18.93 -10.39 0.01
CA ILE A 67 18.00 -9.23 0.10
C ILE A 67 17.11 -9.31 1.36
N GLU A 68 16.85 -10.53 1.85
CA GLU A 68 16.08 -10.78 3.07
C GLU A 68 16.74 -10.19 4.34
N SER A 69 18.07 -10.07 4.35
CA SER A 69 18.82 -9.45 5.45
C SER A 69 19.00 -7.93 5.29
N ALA A 70 18.54 -7.36 4.17
CA ALA A 70 18.67 -5.93 3.91
C ALA A 70 17.71 -5.13 4.79
N SER A 71 18.23 -4.10 5.45
CA SER A 71 17.52 -3.16 6.32
C SER A 71 17.17 -1.88 5.55
N GLY A 72 16.37 -1.01 6.17
CA GLY A 72 16.13 0.33 5.65
C GLY A 72 17.44 1.13 5.50
N VAL A 73 17.44 2.10 4.60
CA VAL A 73 18.58 3.02 4.42
C VAL A 73 18.72 3.90 5.66
N SER A 74 19.94 4.04 6.16
CA SER A 74 20.24 4.94 7.27
C SER A 74 20.11 6.40 6.83
N ILE A 75 19.65 7.29 7.71
CA ILE A 75 19.44 8.71 7.40
C ILE A 75 20.70 9.39 6.81
N PRO A 76 21.94 9.13 7.31
CA PRO A 76 23.15 9.69 6.70
C PRO A 76 23.36 9.22 5.25
N ASN A 77 23.08 7.96 4.94
CA ASN A 77 23.20 7.44 3.59
C ASN A 77 22.07 7.96 2.68
N PHE A 78 20.85 8.15 3.21
CA PHE A 78 19.78 8.83 2.49
C PHE A 78 20.21 10.21 1.99
N ARG A 79 20.81 11.04 2.86
CA ARG A 79 21.40 12.34 2.44
C ARG A 79 22.51 12.18 1.41
N ALA A 80 23.36 11.17 1.56
CA ALA A 80 24.43 10.93 0.61
C ALA A 80 23.87 10.59 -0.78
N TYR A 81 22.79 9.82 -0.86
CA TYR A 81 22.10 9.51 -2.12
C TYR A 81 21.40 10.73 -2.71
N GLU A 82 20.72 11.51 -1.87
CA GLU A 82 20.08 12.77 -2.28
C GLU A 82 21.09 13.77 -2.85
N ALA A 83 22.25 13.94 -2.19
CA ALA A 83 23.29 14.85 -2.62
C ALA A 83 24.13 14.34 -3.81
N ALA A 84 24.27 13.01 -3.97
CA ALA A 84 25.08 12.40 -5.02
C ALA A 84 24.29 12.14 -6.33
N GLY A 85 22.96 12.24 -6.29
CA GLY A 85 22.05 11.82 -7.36
C GLY A 85 22.14 12.68 -8.62
N ARG A 86 22.92 12.25 -9.62
CA ARG A 86 22.77 12.71 -11.01
C ARG A 86 21.79 11.85 -11.82
N SER A 87 21.39 10.69 -11.29
CA SER A 87 20.57 9.68 -11.96
C SER A 87 19.28 9.33 -11.22
N ILE A 88 19.00 9.96 -10.09
CA ILE A 88 17.77 9.78 -9.31
C ILE A 88 16.98 11.08 -9.43
N GLU A 89 15.74 11.01 -9.92
CA GLU A 89 14.89 12.18 -10.14
C GLU A 89 14.34 12.73 -8.82
N SER A 90 13.93 11.84 -7.92
CA SER A 90 13.43 12.20 -6.59
C SER A 90 13.61 11.04 -5.59
N LEU A 91 13.75 11.36 -4.31
CA LEU A 91 13.84 10.41 -3.21
C LEU A 91 12.79 10.73 -2.16
N MET A 92 12.13 9.69 -1.65
CA MET A 92 11.27 9.78 -0.47
C MET A 92 11.68 8.72 0.54
N ALA A 93 11.42 8.99 1.81
CA ALA A 93 11.59 8.04 2.89
C ALA A 93 10.27 7.84 3.60
N TYR A 94 10.05 6.63 4.12
CA TYR A 94 8.88 6.33 4.93
C TYR A 94 9.17 5.22 5.94
N THR A 95 8.38 5.19 7.00
CA THR A 95 8.29 4.11 7.99
C THR A 95 6.85 3.66 8.11
N LEU A 96 6.65 2.40 8.50
CA LEU A 96 5.34 1.89 8.90
C LEU A 96 5.31 1.72 10.40
N GLU A 97 4.29 2.27 11.02
CA GLU A 97 4.11 2.24 12.46
C GLU A 97 2.69 1.84 12.81
N ALA A 98 2.55 1.17 13.95
CA ALA A 98 1.24 0.95 14.55
C ALA A 98 1.00 2.05 15.58
N ALA A 99 -0.09 2.78 15.43
CA ALA A 99 -0.44 3.91 16.30
C ALA A 99 -1.82 3.71 16.92
N ASN A 100 -2.10 4.34 18.06
CA ASN A 100 -3.39 4.25 18.72
C ASN A 100 -4.28 5.43 18.30
N LEU A 101 -5.37 5.12 17.62
CA LEU A 101 -6.43 6.06 17.32
C LEU A 101 -7.38 6.20 18.51
N THR A 102 -7.65 7.44 18.88
CA THR A 102 -8.59 7.82 19.95
C THR A 102 -9.43 9.03 19.52
N GLY A 103 -10.52 9.30 20.25
CA GLY A 103 -11.32 10.53 20.08
C GLY A 103 -12.41 10.49 19.00
N LEU A 104 -12.52 9.39 18.23
CA LEU A 104 -13.65 9.16 17.31
C LEU A 104 -14.63 8.10 17.85
N ASP A 105 -14.14 7.08 18.57
CA ASP A 105 -14.92 5.98 19.16
C ASP A 105 -14.06 5.21 20.21
N VAL A 106 -14.18 3.88 20.27
CA VAL A 106 -13.34 2.97 21.06
C VAL A 106 -11.88 3.08 20.60
N PRO A 107 -10.90 3.14 21.52
CA PRO A 107 -9.50 3.11 21.16
C PRO A 107 -9.14 1.89 20.31
N GLU A 108 -8.43 2.12 19.22
CA GLU A 108 -8.05 1.09 18.26
C GLU A 108 -6.64 1.34 17.72
N GLN A 109 -5.94 0.26 17.40
CA GLN A 109 -4.65 0.35 16.73
C GLN A 109 -4.85 0.47 15.21
N ILE A 110 -4.25 1.48 14.61
CA ILE A 110 -4.24 1.75 13.18
C ILE A 110 -2.82 1.64 12.61
N THR A 111 -2.70 1.38 11.33
CA THR A 111 -1.44 1.38 10.59
C THR A 111 -1.20 2.75 9.99
N VAL A 112 -0.08 3.37 10.35
CA VAL A 112 0.33 4.70 9.90
C VAL A 112 1.56 4.57 9.01
N VAL A 113 1.51 5.23 7.85
CA VAL A 113 2.74 5.57 7.13
C VAL A 113 3.17 6.96 7.55
N GLU A 114 4.36 7.04 8.10
CA GLU A 114 5.05 8.30 8.34
C GLU A 114 6.10 8.47 7.25
N GLY A 115 6.09 9.59 6.54
CA GLY A 115 6.94 9.77 5.37
C GLY A 115 7.31 11.21 5.08
N THR A 116 8.28 11.40 4.19
CA THR A 116 8.69 12.73 3.75
C THR A 116 7.54 13.44 3.03
N PRO A 117 7.42 14.78 3.09
CA PRO A 117 6.29 15.50 2.48
C PRO A 117 6.09 15.25 0.98
N ASN A 118 7.16 14.93 0.25
CA ASN A 118 7.12 14.58 -1.17
C ASN A 118 6.68 13.13 -1.47
N LEU A 119 6.26 12.36 -0.46
CA LEU A 119 5.87 10.95 -0.58
C LEU A 119 4.93 10.69 -1.77
N PHE A 120 3.82 11.42 -1.85
CA PHE A 120 2.81 11.20 -2.88
C PHE A 120 3.25 11.68 -4.26
N ASP A 121 4.10 12.71 -4.32
CA ASP A 121 4.67 13.20 -5.59
C ASP A 121 5.58 12.15 -6.21
N VAL A 122 6.41 11.48 -5.38
CA VAL A 122 7.28 10.38 -5.82
C VAL A 122 6.47 9.16 -6.24
N LEU A 123 5.38 8.84 -5.53
CA LEU A 123 4.48 7.75 -5.92
C LEU A 123 3.60 8.11 -7.13
N GLY A 124 3.61 9.36 -7.56
CA GLY A 124 2.81 9.86 -8.69
C GLY A 124 1.31 9.82 -8.43
N VAL A 125 0.88 9.94 -7.16
CA VAL A 125 -0.52 9.91 -6.74
C VAL A 125 -0.92 11.26 -6.15
N GLN A 126 -2.18 11.65 -6.37
CA GLN A 126 -2.76 12.84 -5.73
C GLN A 126 -4.02 12.45 -4.96
N PRO A 127 -4.27 13.05 -3.78
CA PRO A 127 -5.52 12.86 -3.07
C PRO A 127 -6.74 13.15 -3.96
N SER A 128 -7.75 12.29 -3.87
CA SER A 128 -9.04 12.50 -4.55
C SER A 128 -9.89 13.59 -3.90
N LEU A 129 -9.66 13.85 -2.61
CA LEU A 129 -10.23 14.94 -1.84
C LEU A 129 -9.10 15.66 -1.10
N GLY A 130 -9.16 16.99 -1.02
CA GLY A 130 -8.22 17.79 -0.26
C GLY A 130 -6.91 18.06 -0.99
N ARG A 131 -5.78 17.98 -0.28
CA ARG A 131 -4.44 18.32 -0.81
C ARG A 131 -3.33 17.38 -0.33
N ASN A 132 -2.20 17.44 -1.02
CA ASN A 132 -0.93 16.81 -0.61
C ASN A 132 -0.34 17.56 0.61
N PHE A 133 0.66 16.96 1.25
CA PHE A 133 1.48 17.60 2.27
C PHE A 133 2.23 18.79 1.67
N ASP A 134 2.30 19.88 2.42
CA ASP A 134 3.18 20.99 2.11
C ASP A 134 4.60 20.66 2.62
N PRO A 135 5.68 21.14 1.96
CA PRO A 135 7.05 20.82 2.37
C PRO A 135 7.39 21.18 3.82
N GLU A 136 6.77 22.24 4.35
CA GLU A 136 6.97 22.70 5.73
C GLU A 136 6.31 21.78 6.76
N GLU A 137 5.34 20.95 6.36
CA GLU A 137 4.63 20.03 7.26
C GLU A 137 5.46 18.81 7.65
N GLY A 138 6.65 18.62 7.06
CA GLY A 138 7.62 17.66 7.58
C GLY A 138 8.28 18.14 8.88
N SER A 139 8.39 19.46 9.06
CA SER A 139 9.12 20.04 10.19
C SER A 139 8.36 19.92 11.52
N GLU A 140 9.12 19.94 12.62
CA GLU A 140 8.53 19.84 13.96
C GLU A 140 7.46 20.91 14.23
N GLY A 141 6.34 20.47 14.81
CA GLY A 141 5.23 21.34 15.19
C GLY A 141 4.33 21.79 14.02
N MET A 142 4.70 21.50 12.78
CA MET A 142 3.90 21.81 11.59
C MET A 142 3.22 20.57 10.97
N GLY A 143 3.68 19.36 11.29
CA GLY A 143 3.20 18.09 10.74
C GLY A 143 1.95 17.45 11.37
N ASN A 144 1.13 18.21 12.10
CA ASN A 144 -0.10 17.68 12.71
C ASN A 144 -1.26 17.58 11.69
N VAL A 145 -0.97 17.01 10.53
CA VAL A 145 -1.91 16.79 9.44
C VAL A 145 -1.92 15.32 9.01
N LEU A 146 -3.06 14.86 8.50
CA LEU A 146 -3.24 13.49 8.02
C LEU A 146 -3.89 13.47 6.64
N VAL A 147 -3.45 12.51 5.84
CA VAL A 147 -4.17 12.07 4.65
C VAL A 147 -4.69 10.67 4.93
N LEU A 148 -5.97 10.44 4.64
CA LEU A 148 -6.60 9.13 4.87
C LEU A 148 -6.41 8.22 3.65
N GLU A 149 -6.25 6.93 3.91
CA GLU A 149 -6.51 5.92 2.88
C GLU A 149 -8.04 5.85 2.59
N HIS A 150 -8.41 5.46 1.38
CA HIS A 150 -9.78 5.47 0.89
C HIS A 150 -10.72 4.52 1.67
N ASP A 151 -10.33 3.28 1.88
CA ASP A 151 -11.09 2.28 2.63
C ASP A 151 -11.19 2.64 4.12
N PHE A 152 -10.16 3.25 4.70
CA PHE A 152 -10.24 3.81 6.05
C PHE A 152 -11.27 4.95 6.13
N TRP A 153 -11.21 5.91 5.19
CA TRP A 153 -12.20 6.98 5.10
C TRP A 153 -13.63 6.44 4.91
N LYS A 154 -13.81 5.47 4.02
CA LYS A 154 -15.10 4.85 3.73
C LYS A 154 -15.67 4.11 4.94
N SER A 155 -14.86 3.34 5.66
CA SER A 155 -15.31 2.56 6.81
C SER A 155 -15.57 3.44 8.04
N ARG A 156 -14.69 4.40 8.34
CA ARG A 156 -14.77 5.22 9.57
C ARG A 156 -15.62 6.46 9.44
N PHE A 157 -15.56 7.11 8.29
CA PHE A 157 -16.29 8.35 8.06
C PHE A 157 -17.50 8.14 7.15
N MET A 158 -17.86 6.88 6.85
CA MET A 158 -19.01 6.55 5.98
C MET A 158 -18.97 7.27 4.63
N SER A 159 -17.76 7.47 4.09
CA SER A 159 -17.51 8.24 2.87
C SER A 159 -18.03 9.70 2.94
N ASP A 160 -18.01 10.32 4.11
CA ASP A 160 -18.42 11.72 4.28
C ASP A 160 -17.48 12.67 3.53
N PRO A 161 -17.96 13.39 2.50
CA PRO A 161 -17.13 14.33 1.73
C PRO A 161 -16.70 15.56 2.55
N ASN A 162 -17.30 15.79 3.72
CA ASN A 162 -16.96 16.89 4.63
C ASN A 162 -16.00 16.44 5.74
N VAL A 163 -15.17 15.43 5.47
CA VAL A 163 -14.14 14.94 6.40
C VAL A 163 -12.96 15.90 6.53
N LEU A 164 -12.70 16.71 5.50
CA LEU A 164 -11.60 17.67 5.50
C LEU A 164 -11.75 18.70 6.63
N GLY A 165 -10.65 18.99 7.33
CA GLY A 165 -10.62 19.89 8.49
C GLY A 165 -11.11 19.25 9.79
N ARG A 166 -11.63 18.02 9.77
CA ARG A 166 -11.90 17.28 11.02
C ARG A 166 -10.60 16.83 11.65
N THR A 167 -10.65 16.59 12.95
CA THR A 167 -9.50 16.16 13.72
C THR A 167 -9.65 14.74 14.24
N MET A 168 -8.54 14.05 14.37
CA MET A 168 -8.44 12.76 15.08
C MET A 168 -7.22 12.76 15.98
N THR A 169 -7.28 11.96 17.06
CA THR A 169 -6.17 11.86 18.00
C THR A 169 -5.42 10.56 17.75
N VAL A 170 -4.15 10.66 17.34
CA VAL A 170 -3.26 9.52 17.07
C VAL A 170 -2.09 9.60 18.07
N ASP A 171 -1.93 8.56 18.88
CA ASP A 171 -0.96 8.49 20.00
C ASP A 171 -0.99 9.72 20.93
N GLY A 172 -2.18 10.28 21.16
CA GLY A 172 -2.39 11.44 22.03
C GLY A 172 -2.16 12.79 21.35
N THR A 173 -1.68 12.82 20.10
CA THR A 173 -1.50 14.04 19.31
C THR A 173 -2.73 14.29 18.42
N ILE A 174 -3.20 15.53 18.37
CA ILE A 174 -4.34 15.92 17.53
C ILE A 174 -3.83 16.23 16.13
N TYR A 175 -4.37 15.52 15.14
CA TYR A 175 -4.09 15.73 13.73
C TYR A 175 -5.32 16.23 12.99
N THR A 176 -5.11 17.07 11.97
CA THR A 176 -6.17 17.57 11.08
C THR A 176 -6.17 16.81 9.76
N ILE A 177 -7.34 16.35 9.31
CA ILE A 177 -7.48 15.64 8.04
C ILE A 177 -7.44 16.66 6.90
N ILE A 178 -6.45 16.54 6.02
CA ILE A 178 -6.22 17.46 4.90
C ILE A 178 -6.45 16.81 3.53
N GLY A 179 -6.59 15.48 3.48
CA GLY A 179 -6.86 14.78 2.22
C GLY A 179 -7.34 13.34 2.39
N VAL A 180 -7.81 12.77 1.28
CA VAL A 180 -8.20 11.35 1.15
C VAL A 180 -7.65 10.81 -0.16
N MET A 181 -6.95 9.67 -0.10
CA MET A 181 -6.40 9.00 -1.28
C MET A 181 -7.50 8.50 -2.23
N PRO A 182 -7.21 8.38 -3.55
CA PRO A 182 -8.15 7.79 -4.50
C PRO A 182 -8.30 6.29 -4.24
N ALA A 183 -9.48 5.73 -4.55
CA ALA A 183 -9.76 4.29 -4.39
C ALA A 183 -8.87 3.36 -5.23
N THR A 184 -8.14 3.91 -6.20
CA THR A 184 -7.20 3.17 -7.05
C THR A 184 -5.80 3.09 -6.44
N PHE A 185 -5.54 3.83 -5.37
CA PHE A 185 -4.25 3.85 -4.69
C PHE A 185 -4.32 2.93 -3.48
N ASP A 186 -3.31 2.08 -3.34
CA ASP A 186 -3.09 1.24 -2.17
C ASP A 186 -1.59 1.22 -1.86
N MET A 187 -1.24 1.43 -0.59
CA MET A 187 0.14 1.54 -0.15
C MET A 187 0.69 0.16 0.19
N LEU A 188 1.11 -0.56 -0.85
CA LEU A 188 1.68 -1.89 -0.68
C LEU A 188 3.07 -1.84 -0.01
N PRO A 189 3.41 -2.78 0.90
CA PRO A 189 2.75 -4.06 1.12
C PRO A 189 1.75 -4.12 2.30
N ALA A 190 1.32 -3.01 2.91
CA ALA A 190 0.50 -3.05 4.13
C ALA A 190 -0.86 -2.37 3.94
N ASN A 191 -1.85 -2.80 4.71
CA ASN A 191 -3.12 -2.07 4.83
C ASN A 191 -2.90 -0.82 5.66
N VAL A 192 -2.53 0.27 5.00
CA VAL A 192 -2.30 1.58 5.63
C VAL A 192 -3.63 2.26 5.86
N ASP A 193 -3.87 2.79 7.06
CA ASP A 193 -5.09 3.51 7.37
C ASP A 193 -4.94 5.01 7.09
N VAL A 194 -3.78 5.58 7.46
CA VAL A 194 -3.48 7.01 7.34
C VAL A 194 -2.01 7.28 7.05
N PHE A 195 -1.75 8.45 6.51
CA PHE A 195 -0.42 8.98 6.23
C PHE A 195 -0.19 10.27 7.02
N ARG A 196 1.00 10.42 7.61
CA ARG A 196 1.47 11.66 8.25
C ARG A 196 2.84 12.09 7.69
N PRO A 197 3.09 13.40 7.57
CA PRO A 197 4.40 13.88 7.14
C PRO A 197 5.39 13.88 8.30
N THR A 198 6.66 13.64 8.00
CA THR A 198 7.78 13.89 8.91
C THR A 198 9.01 14.31 8.14
N ASP A 199 9.89 15.03 8.82
CA ASP A 199 11.30 15.07 8.54
C ASP A 199 12.02 14.07 9.45
N PHE A 200 12.56 13.01 8.86
CA PHE A 200 13.31 12.00 9.62
C PHE A 200 14.60 12.58 10.23
N MET A 201 15.11 13.69 9.69
CA MET A 201 16.32 14.34 10.20
C MET A 201 16.06 15.00 11.56
N ASP A 202 14.95 15.72 11.69
CA ASP A 202 14.55 16.37 12.94
C ASP A 202 14.31 15.32 14.06
N GLN A 203 13.82 14.12 13.72
CA GLN A 203 13.61 13.06 14.70
C GLN A 203 14.92 12.47 15.26
N MET A 204 15.99 12.44 14.47
CA MET A 204 17.26 11.82 14.88
C MET A 204 17.97 12.67 15.95
N ASP A 205 17.93 13.99 15.82
CA ASP A 205 18.51 14.92 16.80
C ASP A 205 17.86 14.78 18.20
N ARG A 206 16.60 14.31 18.26
CA ARG A 206 15.89 14.03 19.52
C ARG A 206 16.34 12.77 20.25
N HIS A 207 16.80 11.73 19.54
CA HIS A 207 17.17 10.46 20.20
C HIS A 207 18.56 10.52 20.85
N ASP A 208 19.40 11.47 20.42
CA ASP A 208 20.76 11.69 20.91
C ASP A 208 20.86 12.80 22.00
N SER A 209 19.73 13.37 22.43
CA SER A 209 19.63 14.46 23.43
C SER A 209 19.13 13.98 24.79
#